data_AF-A0A6A4HZP8-F1
#
_entry.id   AF-A0A6A4HZP8-F1
#
_cell.length_a   1.000
_cell.length_b   1.000
_cell.length_c   1.000
_cell.angle_alpha   90.00
_cell.angle_beta   90.00
_cell.angle_gamma   90.00
#
_symmetry.space_group_name_H-M   'P 1'
#
loop_
_entity.id
_entity.type
_entity.pdbx_description
1 polymer ?
#
loop_
_entity_poly.entity_id
_entity_poly.type
_entity_poly.pdbx_seq_one_letter_code
_entity_poly.pdbx_strand_id
1 'polypeptide(L)'
;MASNGAIPPPIPEVSTDLKFDRGVRVSWTPVKQRIINSLKTQGLVGYTDGTIPKPPHPISAPPITVTAPDGSTLTTTPLTTTAAATVVFLKNPSQEEWIFRNDCAKGIIESHIDDLPLLITDSDLKSAKELFDMLESVYGGKDGMQKVLTMRKLCSCIFTSSDSIDVFFKCLRDLCKESIKAGNKIDDSTFR
;
A
#
# COMPACT_ATOMS: atom_id res chain seq x y z
N MET A 1 14.30 -19.97 30.83
CA MET A 1 13.02 -20.03 30.09
C MET A 1 13.26 -19.38 28.74
N ALA A 2 13.28 -20.16 27.66
CA ALA A 2 13.49 -19.64 26.31
C ALA A 2 12.22 -18.90 25.89
N SER A 3 12.38 -17.62 25.54
CA SER A 3 11.35 -16.83 24.89
C SER A 3 10.92 -17.58 23.63
N ASN A 4 9.65 -17.96 23.53
CA ASN A 4 9.03 -18.35 22.26
C ASN A 4 8.92 -17.08 21.40
N GLY A 5 10.07 -16.55 20.97
CA GLY A 5 10.12 -15.51 19.97
C GLY A 5 9.51 -16.10 18.73
N ALA A 6 8.26 -15.73 18.43
CA ALA A 6 7.61 -16.07 17.19
C ALA A 6 8.52 -15.57 16.07
N ILE A 7 9.24 -16.49 15.43
CA ILE A 7 10.11 -16.17 14.31
C ILE A 7 9.20 -15.51 13.27
N PRO A 8 9.51 -14.27 12.84
CA PRO A 8 8.67 -13.59 11.88
C PRO A 8 8.56 -14.44 10.61
N PRO A 9 7.37 -14.54 10.01
CA PRO A 9 7.21 -15.28 8.77
C PRO A 9 8.20 -14.75 7.73
N PRO A 10 8.86 -15.62 6.96
CA PRO A 10 9.88 -15.19 6.02
C PRO A 10 9.27 -14.23 5.00
N ILE A 11 9.92 -13.08 4.81
CA ILE A 11 9.55 -12.12 3.77
C ILE A 11 9.96 -12.76 2.43
N PRO A 12 9.04 -12.86 1.45
CA PRO A 12 9.38 -13.37 0.13
C PRO A 12 10.44 -12.47 -0.51
N GLU A 13 11.60 -13.06 -0.81
CA GLU A 13 12.67 -12.38 -1.51
C GLU A 13 12.35 -12.37 -3.00
N VAL A 14 12.27 -11.18 -3.58
CA VAL A 14 11.96 -10.98 -5.00
C VAL A 14 13.26 -10.62 -5.69
N SER A 15 13.60 -11.35 -6.75
CA SER A 15 14.75 -11.04 -7.60
C SER A 15 14.68 -9.59 -8.07
N THR A 16 15.81 -8.90 -8.11
CA THR A 16 15.93 -7.51 -8.57
C THR A 16 15.30 -7.30 -9.94
N ASP A 17 15.30 -8.34 -10.79
CA ASP A 17 14.69 -8.31 -12.11
C ASP A 17 13.16 -8.21 -12.14
N LEU A 18 12.52 -8.56 -11.02
CA LEU A 18 11.07 -8.59 -10.84
C LEU A 18 10.58 -7.48 -9.91
N LYS A 19 11.49 -6.69 -9.34
CA LYS A 19 11.13 -5.52 -8.52
C LYS A 19 10.55 -4.41 -9.38
N PHE A 20 9.67 -3.63 -8.78
CA PHE A 20 9.07 -2.48 -9.43
C PHE A 20 10.01 -1.30 -9.44
N ASP A 21 10.39 -0.86 -10.62
CA ASP A 21 11.33 0.22 -10.89
C ASP A 21 10.60 1.42 -11.51
N ARG A 22 9.47 1.82 -10.91
CA ARG A 22 8.59 2.90 -11.40
C ARG A 22 7.95 2.63 -12.76
N GLY A 23 7.94 1.37 -13.20
CA GLY A 23 7.38 0.98 -14.49
C GLY A 23 8.36 1.04 -15.66
N VAL A 24 9.67 1.10 -15.39
CA VAL A 24 10.71 1.10 -16.44
C VAL A 24 10.87 -0.30 -17.04
N ARG A 25 10.96 -1.35 -16.20
CA ARG A 25 11.08 -2.74 -16.63
C ARG A 25 9.81 -3.54 -16.39
N VAL A 26 9.11 -3.28 -15.29
CA VAL A 26 7.92 -4.05 -14.92
C VAL A 26 6.77 -3.11 -14.59
N SER A 27 5.61 -3.32 -15.20
CA SER A 27 4.41 -2.53 -14.92
C SER A 27 3.88 -2.76 -13.51
N TRP A 28 3.13 -1.79 -12.99
CA TRP A 28 2.59 -1.85 -11.63
C TRP A 28 1.61 -3.01 -11.42
N THR A 29 0.72 -3.29 -12.37
CA THR A 29 -0.30 -4.34 -12.26
C THR A 29 0.25 -5.73 -11.88
N PRO A 30 1.25 -6.31 -12.59
CA PRO A 30 1.80 -7.60 -12.20
C PRO A 30 2.54 -7.54 -10.86
N VAL A 31 3.18 -6.42 -10.51
CA VAL A 31 3.82 -6.24 -9.19
C VAL A 31 2.77 -6.23 -8.10
N LYS A 32 1.71 -5.43 -8.26
CA LYS A 32 0.55 -5.36 -7.35
C LYS A 32 -0.01 -6.75 -7.10
N GLN A 33 -0.20 -7.54 -8.15
CA GLN A 33 -0.69 -8.91 -8.01
C GLN A 33 0.27 -9.80 -7.21
N ARG A 34 1.58 -9.68 -7.42
CA ARG A 34 2.59 -10.40 -6.62
C ARG A 34 2.56 -10.00 -5.15
N ILE A 35 2.48 -8.70 -4.87
CA ILE A 35 2.36 -8.18 -3.49
C ILE A 35 1.09 -8.74 -2.82
N ILE A 36 -0.07 -8.67 -3.49
CA ILE A 36 -1.34 -9.20 -2.95
C ILE A 36 -1.24 -10.70 -2.68
N ASN A 37 -0.62 -11.47 -3.60
CA ASN A 37 -0.44 -12.90 -3.41
C ASN A 37 0.47 -13.21 -2.20
N SER A 38 1.59 -12.49 -2.06
CA SER A 38 2.52 -12.59 -0.92
C SER A 38 1.85 -12.22 0.41
N LEU A 39 0.99 -11.21 0.43
CA LEU A 39 0.21 -10.84 1.61
C LEU A 39 -0.84 -11.92 1.94
N LYS A 40 -1.47 -12.51 0.91
CA LYS A 40 -2.51 -13.53 1.07
C LYS A 40 -1.97 -14.81 1.69
N THR A 41 -0.76 -15.24 1.33
CA THR A 41 -0.14 -16.45 1.92
C THR A 41 0.16 -16.29 3.41
N GLN A 42 0.27 -15.05 3.90
CA GLN A 42 0.54 -14.74 5.31
C GLN A 42 -0.70 -14.20 6.07
N GLY A 43 -1.86 -14.10 5.41
CA GLY A 43 -3.08 -13.53 6.03
C GLY A 43 -2.99 -12.02 6.33
N LEU A 44 -2.13 -11.29 5.60
CA LEU A 44 -1.82 -9.87 5.85
C LEU A 44 -2.59 -8.89 4.95
N VAL A 45 -3.45 -9.38 4.05
CA VAL A 45 -4.20 -8.55 3.09
C VAL A 45 -5.00 -7.43 3.80
N GLY A 46 -5.53 -7.73 4.98
CA GLY A 46 -6.36 -6.81 5.75
C GLY A 46 -5.65 -5.53 6.21
N TYR A 47 -4.31 -5.55 6.26
CA TYR A 47 -3.48 -4.39 6.61
C TYR A 47 -3.26 -3.45 5.42
N THR A 48 -3.52 -3.90 4.20
CA THR A 48 -3.42 -3.06 2.98
C THR A 48 -4.76 -2.51 2.52
N ASP A 49 -5.84 -3.28 2.65
CA ASP A 49 -7.19 -2.83 2.28
C ASP A 49 -7.89 -2.02 3.39
N GLY A 50 -7.38 -2.08 4.63
CA GLY A 50 -7.93 -1.37 5.78
C GLY A 50 -9.05 -2.11 6.51
N THR A 51 -9.29 -3.38 6.20
CA THR A 51 -10.26 -4.22 6.93
C THR A 51 -9.80 -4.58 8.34
N ILE A 52 -8.50 -4.40 8.66
CA ILE A 52 -7.93 -4.52 10.00
C ILE A 52 -7.45 -3.12 10.46
N PRO A 53 -8.32 -2.33 11.13
CA PRO A 53 -7.97 -0.98 11.56
C PRO A 53 -6.94 -1.01 12.69
N LYS A 54 -6.18 0.07 12.83
CA LYS A 54 -5.26 0.28 13.96
C LYS A 54 -6.08 0.31 15.26
N PRO A 55 -5.73 -0.51 16.28
CA PRO A 55 -6.40 -0.45 17.57
C PRO A 55 -6.28 0.94 18.19
N PRO A 56 -7.30 1.40 18.92
CA PRO A 56 -7.16 2.61 19.73
C PRO A 56 -6.05 2.40 20.76
N HIS A 57 -5.22 3.42 20.98
CA HIS A 57 -4.20 3.35 22.03
C HIS A 57 -4.90 3.04 23.35
N PRO A 58 -4.37 2.11 24.17
CA PRO A 58 -4.90 1.90 25.50
C PRO A 58 -4.82 3.23 26.24
N ILE A 59 -5.99 3.78 26.56
CA ILE A 59 -6.07 4.91 27.48
C ILE A 59 -5.48 4.38 28.77
N SER A 60 -4.32 4.89 29.17
CA SER A 60 -3.69 4.53 30.43
C SER A 60 -4.71 4.83 31.53
N ALA A 61 -5.32 3.78 32.09
CA ALA A 61 -6.25 3.95 33.19
C ALA A 61 -5.45 4.60 34.34
N PRO A 62 -5.98 5.66 34.98
CA PRO A 62 -5.29 6.26 36.10
C PRO A 62 -5.00 5.19 37.16
N PRO A 63 -3.80 5.19 37.78
CA PRO A 63 -3.43 4.19 38.77
C PRO A 63 -4.46 4.17 39.89
N ILE A 64 -5.03 3.00 40.17
CA ILE A 64 -5.96 2.83 41.29
C ILE A 64 -5.10 2.73 42.54
N THR A 65 -5.10 3.80 43.35
CA THR A 65 -4.42 3.77 44.66
C THR A 65 -5.36 3.16 45.68
N VAL A 66 -5.02 1.98 46.20
CA VAL A 66 -5.71 1.38 47.34
C VAL A 66 -4.86 1.61 48.58
N THR A 67 -5.33 2.44 49.50
CA THR A 67 -4.70 2.67 50.80
C THR A 67 -5.25 1.65 51.79
N ALA A 68 -4.37 0.78 52.31
CA ALA A 68 -4.74 -0.14 53.37
C ALA A 68 -4.87 0.60 54.73
N PRO A 69 -5.69 0.11 55.68
CA PRO A 69 -5.91 0.76 56.99
C PRO A 69 -4.63 0.97 57.82
N ASP A 70 -3.60 0.19 57.51
CA ASP A 70 -2.29 0.11 58.12
C ASP A 70 -1.27 1.10 57.51
N GLY A 71 -1.71 2.02 56.64
CA GLY A 71 -0.88 3.07 56.06
C GLY A 71 0.03 2.62 54.92
N SER A 72 0.00 1.33 54.58
CA SER A 72 0.69 0.80 53.41
C SER A 72 -0.04 1.21 52.13
N THR A 73 0.69 1.86 51.21
CA THR A 73 0.18 2.26 49.90
C THR A 73 0.66 1.25 48.86
N LEU A 74 -0.24 0.45 48.30
CA LEU A 74 0.07 -0.49 47.22
C LEU A 74 -0.40 0.09 45.89
N THR A 75 0.55 0.57 45.08
CA THR A 75 0.29 0.93 43.69
C THR A 75 0.31 -0.34 42.86
N THR A 76 -0.87 -0.83 42.47
CA THR A 76 -1.00 -1.97 41.55
C THR A 76 -1.16 -1.44 40.14
N THR A 77 -0.11 -1.52 39.34
CA THR A 77 -0.19 -1.32 37.88
C THR A 77 -1.01 -2.48 37.30
N PRO A 78 -2.00 -2.25 36.41
CA PRO A 78 -2.70 -3.34 35.76
C PRO A 78 -1.68 -4.18 34.98
N LEU A 79 -1.60 -5.47 35.29
CA LEU A 79 -0.70 -6.39 34.63
C LEU A 79 -1.15 -6.56 33.17
N THR A 80 -0.31 -6.15 32.23
CA THR A 80 -0.51 -6.39 30.79
C THR A 80 -0.61 -7.90 30.56
N THR A 81 -1.81 -8.36 30.23
CA THR A 81 -2.12 -9.78 30.00
C THR A 81 -1.20 -10.34 28.92
N THR A 82 -0.45 -11.38 29.27
CA THR A 82 0.44 -12.10 28.34
C THR A 82 -0.35 -12.64 27.15
N ALA A 83 0.05 -12.23 25.95
CA ALA A 83 -0.58 -12.61 24.69
C ALA A 83 -0.55 -14.13 24.49
N ALA A 84 -1.73 -14.75 24.54
CA ALA A 84 -1.93 -16.13 24.11
C ALA A 84 -1.77 -16.22 22.58
N ALA A 85 -1.25 -17.34 22.08
CA ALA A 85 -0.98 -17.57 20.67
C ALA A 85 -2.21 -17.23 19.80
N THR A 86 -2.13 -16.08 19.12
CA THR A 86 -3.25 -15.51 18.37
C THR A 86 -3.52 -16.32 17.11
N VAL A 87 -4.78 -16.69 16.89
CA VAL A 87 -5.25 -17.27 15.63
C VAL A 87 -4.88 -16.32 14.49
N VAL A 88 -4.28 -16.86 13.43
CA VAL A 88 -3.70 -16.13 12.28
C VAL A 88 -4.69 -15.16 11.59
N PHE A 89 -5.99 -15.29 11.86
CA PHE A 89 -7.07 -14.51 11.24
C PHE A 89 -7.86 -13.60 12.19
N LEU A 90 -7.29 -13.19 13.33
CA LEU A 90 -7.99 -12.23 14.19
C LEU A 90 -8.15 -10.87 13.49
N LYS A 91 -9.40 -10.42 13.36
CA LYS A 91 -9.72 -9.08 12.83
C LYS A 91 -9.47 -7.95 13.83
N ASN A 92 -9.30 -8.28 15.11
CA ASN A 92 -9.10 -7.35 16.21
C ASN A 92 -7.78 -7.67 16.93
N PRO A 93 -6.62 -7.38 16.33
CA PRO A 93 -5.32 -7.61 16.97
C PRO A 93 -5.09 -6.66 18.16
N SER A 94 -4.18 -7.02 19.08
CA SER A 94 -3.66 -6.07 20.06
C SER A 94 -2.85 -4.95 19.38
N GLN A 95 -2.49 -3.90 20.11
CA GLN A 95 -1.69 -2.81 19.54
C GLN A 95 -0.33 -3.30 19.06
N GLU A 96 0.35 -4.14 19.85
CA GLU A 96 1.66 -4.70 19.54
C GLU A 96 1.58 -5.69 18.37
N GLU A 97 0.56 -6.55 18.35
CA GLU A 97 0.34 -7.49 17.25
C GLU A 97 -0.01 -6.75 15.96
N TRP A 98 -0.79 -5.67 16.04
CA TRP A 98 -1.10 -4.83 14.89
C TRP A 98 0.16 -4.20 14.31
N ILE A 99 1.04 -3.62 15.15
CA ILE A 99 2.31 -3.03 14.72
C ILE A 99 3.16 -4.08 14.02
N PHE A 100 3.37 -5.23 14.66
CA PHE A 100 4.18 -6.31 14.12
C PHE A 100 3.67 -6.79 12.75
N ARG A 101 2.36 -7.08 12.62
CA ARG A 101 1.78 -7.56 11.36
C ARG A 101 1.73 -6.47 10.28
N ASN A 102 1.49 -5.22 10.66
CA ASN A 102 1.61 -4.08 9.75
C ASN A 102 3.04 -3.97 9.20
N ASP A 103 4.06 -4.10 10.05
CA ASP A 103 5.46 -4.00 9.64
C ASP A 103 5.87 -5.20 8.77
N CYS A 104 5.36 -6.41 9.04
CA CYS A 104 5.51 -7.53 8.11
C CYS A 104 4.88 -7.23 6.74
N ALA A 105 3.67 -6.64 6.71
CA ALA A 105 3.02 -6.26 5.46
C ALA A 105 3.81 -5.17 4.70
N LYS A 106 4.39 -4.20 5.42
CA LYS A 106 5.31 -3.20 4.86
C LYS A 106 6.53 -3.86 4.23
N GLY A 107 7.19 -4.76 4.95
CA GLY A 107 8.37 -5.48 4.46
C GLY A 107 8.11 -6.27 3.18
N ILE A 108 6.90 -6.83 3.02
CA ILE A 108 6.48 -7.47 1.76
C ILE A 108 6.34 -6.46 0.62
N ILE A 109 5.71 -5.30 0.88
CA ILE A 109 5.60 -4.23 -0.13
C ILE A 109 6.98 -3.75 -0.55
N GLU A 110 7.84 -3.47 0.42
CA GLU A 110 9.23 -3.03 0.24
C GLU A 110 10.06 -4.05 -0.54
N SER A 111 9.91 -5.35 -0.29
CA SER A 111 10.68 -6.37 -1.00
C SER A 111 10.37 -6.44 -2.50
N HIS A 112 9.20 -5.95 -2.92
CA HIS A 112 8.74 -5.96 -4.31
C HIS A 112 9.01 -4.66 -5.06
N ILE A 113 9.59 -3.65 -4.42
CA ILE A 113 9.80 -2.32 -4.99
C ILE A 113 11.28 -1.97 -4.93
N ASP A 114 11.79 -1.40 -6.01
CA ASP A 114 13.15 -0.90 -6.08
C ASP A 114 13.18 0.54 -5.56
N ASP A 115 14.09 0.82 -4.62
CA ASP A 115 14.30 2.12 -3.99
C ASP A 115 13.02 2.82 -3.51
N LEU A 116 12.25 2.16 -2.63
CA LEU A 116 11.01 2.72 -2.06
C LEU A 116 11.16 4.14 -1.46
N PRO A 117 12.23 4.49 -0.72
CA PRO A 117 12.40 5.84 -0.18
C PRO A 117 12.49 6.94 -1.24
N LEU A 118 12.94 6.59 -2.45
CA LEU A 118 12.98 7.52 -3.58
C LEU A 118 11.61 7.68 -4.25
N LEU A 119 10.68 6.73 -4.05
CA LEU A 119 9.31 6.79 -4.58
C LEU A 119 8.36 7.48 -3.60
N ILE A 120 8.48 7.18 -2.31
CA ILE A 120 7.61 7.67 -1.25
C ILE A 120 8.49 8.22 -0.14
N THR A 121 8.49 9.55 -0.01
CA THR A 121 9.10 10.22 1.13
C THR A 121 8.40 9.78 2.42
N ASP A 122 9.18 9.58 3.48
CA ASP A 122 8.69 9.14 4.79
C ASP A 122 8.01 7.76 4.78
N SER A 123 8.47 6.83 3.93
CA SER A 123 7.97 5.44 3.89
C SER A 123 7.99 4.76 5.28
N ASP A 124 8.96 5.12 6.11
CA ASP A 124 9.14 4.54 7.45
C ASP A 124 8.01 4.93 8.41
N LEU A 125 7.41 6.11 8.22
CA LEU A 125 6.33 6.64 9.07
C LEU A 125 4.94 6.15 8.65
N LYS A 126 4.83 5.55 7.46
CA LYS A 126 3.55 5.11 6.88
C LYS A 126 3.21 3.69 7.28
N SER A 127 1.92 3.42 7.43
CA SER A 127 1.35 2.07 7.51
C SER A 127 1.43 1.35 6.16
N ALA A 128 1.25 0.02 6.19
CA ALA A 128 1.19 -0.79 4.97
C ALA A 128 0.07 -0.31 4.02
N LYS A 129 -1.08 0.07 4.58
CA LYS A 129 -2.19 0.68 3.84
C LYS A 129 -1.79 1.98 3.15
N GLU A 130 -1.24 2.92 3.89
CA GLU A 130 -0.87 4.23 3.33
C GLU A 130 0.20 4.10 2.24
N LEU A 131 1.16 3.19 2.42
CA LEU A 131 2.14 2.85 1.39
C LEU A 131 1.46 2.27 0.14
N PHE A 132 0.59 1.27 0.31
CA PHE A 132 -0.07 0.60 -0.80
C PHE A 132 -1.01 1.55 -1.56
N ASP A 133 -1.79 2.37 -0.86
CA ASP A 133 -2.68 3.38 -1.46
C ASP A 133 -1.89 4.44 -2.22
N MET A 134 -0.72 4.86 -1.71
CA MET A 134 0.12 5.83 -2.40
C MET A 134 0.69 5.25 -3.69
N LEU A 135 1.17 4.01 -3.67
CA LEU A 135 1.63 3.31 -4.87
C LEU A 135 0.50 3.15 -5.89
N GLU A 136 -0.69 2.75 -5.44
CA GLU A 136 -1.86 2.62 -6.29
C GLU A 136 -2.29 3.98 -6.87
N SER A 137 -2.24 5.06 -6.10
CA SER A 137 -2.55 6.40 -6.59
C SER A 137 -1.55 6.87 -7.66
N VAL A 138 -0.26 6.61 -7.45
CA VAL A 138 0.80 7.05 -8.36
C VAL A 138 0.89 6.18 -9.62
N TYR A 139 0.59 4.87 -9.51
CA TYR A 139 0.87 3.90 -10.57
C TYR A 139 -0.32 3.03 -10.99
N GLY A 140 -1.39 2.96 -10.20
CA GLY A 140 -2.63 2.22 -10.51
C GLY A 140 -3.32 2.70 -11.79
N GLY A 141 -3.25 4.00 -12.09
CA GLY A 141 -3.77 4.58 -13.33
C GLY A 141 -2.84 4.45 -14.55
N LYS A 142 -1.60 3.98 -14.37
CA LYS A 142 -0.58 3.86 -15.42
C LYS A 142 -0.47 2.43 -15.96
N ASP A 143 -1.61 1.78 -16.05
CA ASP A 143 -1.79 0.49 -16.69
C ASP A 143 -1.28 0.55 -18.15
N GLY A 144 -0.44 -0.41 -18.56
CA GLY A 144 0.06 -0.50 -19.93
C GLY A 144 -1.06 -0.65 -20.97
N MET A 145 -2.15 -1.34 -20.63
CA MET A 145 -3.34 -1.46 -21.47
C MET A 145 -4.08 -0.13 -21.57
N GLN A 146 -4.29 0.60 -20.48
CA GLN A 146 -4.85 1.95 -20.50
C GLN A 146 -3.98 2.91 -21.32
N LYS A 147 -2.65 2.80 -21.23
CA LYS A 147 -1.71 3.55 -22.10
C LYS A 147 -1.93 3.23 -23.56
N VAL A 148 -1.97 1.95 -23.93
CA VAL A 148 -2.23 1.50 -25.31
C VAL A 148 -3.60 1.96 -25.81
N LEU A 149 -4.65 1.83 -25.00
CA LEU A 149 -6.02 2.20 -25.35
C LEU A 149 -6.14 3.71 -25.59
N THR A 150 -5.62 4.53 -24.67
CA THR A 150 -5.68 5.99 -24.77
C THR A 150 -4.83 6.50 -25.93
N MET A 151 -3.66 5.89 -26.18
CA MET A 151 -2.82 6.22 -27.34
C MET A 151 -3.52 5.85 -28.65
N ARG A 152 -4.13 4.65 -28.73
CA ARG A 152 -4.89 4.23 -29.91
C ARG A 152 -6.06 5.18 -30.18
N LYS A 153 -6.82 5.58 -29.15
CA LYS A 153 -7.92 6.56 -29.29
C LYS A 153 -7.41 7.90 -29.82
N LEU A 154 -6.29 8.38 -29.29
CA LEU A 154 -5.66 9.62 -29.73
C LEU A 154 -5.22 9.56 -31.20
N CYS A 155 -4.48 8.51 -31.61
CA CYS A 155 -4.05 8.34 -33.00
C CYS A 155 -5.21 8.05 -33.97
N SER A 156 -6.33 7.54 -33.48
CA SER A 156 -7.53 7.29 -34.30
C SER A 156 -8.45 8.51 -34.42
N CYS A 157 -8.12 9.63 -33.77
CA CYS A 157 -8.90 10.86 -33.84
C CYS A 157 -8.67 11.54 -35.19
N ILE A 158 -9.65 11.44 -36.08
CA ILE A 158 -9.60 12.00 -37.43
C ILE A 158 -10.65 13.10 -37.55
N PHE A 159 -10.28 14.22 -38.17
CA PHE A 159 -11.22 15.29 -38.48
C PHE A 159 -12.24 14.82 -39.52
N THR A 160 -13.52 14.95 -39.20
CA THR A 160 -14.61 14.65 -40.13
C THR A 160 -15.27 15.94 -40.61
N SER A 161 -15.70 15.99 -41.86
CA SER A 161 -16.36 17.17 -42.45
C SER A 161 -17.72 17.50 -41.83
N SER A 162 -18.29 16.59 -41.03
CA SER A 162 -19.50 16.80 -40.25
C SER A 162 -19.27 17.58 -38.95
N ASP A 163 -18.03 17.62 -38.46
CA ASP A 163 -17.69 18.28 -37.20
C ASP A 163 -17.19 19.70 -37.42
N SER A 164 -17.50 20.62 -36.49
CA SER A 164 -16.81 21.91 -36.48
C SER A 164 -15.37 21.74 -36.02
N ILE A 165 -14.48 22.59 -36.54
CA ILE A 165 -13.06 22.56 -36.19
C ILE A 165 -12.83 22.73 -34.68
N ASP A 166 -13.67 23.52 -34.01
CA ASP A 166 -13.62 23.73 -32.56
C ASP A 166 -13.95 22.47 -31.77
N VAL A 167 -14.95 21.71 -32.22
CA VAL A 167 -15.34 20.43 -31.62
C VAL A 167 -14.21 19.41 -31.78
N PHE A 168 -13.59 19.36 -32.96
CA PHE A 168 -12.44 18.50 -33.21
C PHE A 168 -11.26 18.83 -32.30
N PHE A 169 -10.84 20.11 -32.21
CA PHE A 169 -9.74 20.50 -31.33
C PHE A 169 -10.05 20.27 -29.85
N LYS A 170 -11.32 20.43 -29.44
CA LYS A 170 -11.73 20.08 -28.07
C LYS A 170 -11.56 18.58 -27.82
N CYS A 171 -12.07 17.74 -28.71
CA CYS A 171 -11.91 16.28 -28.63
C CYS A 171 -10.43 15.87 -28.55
N LEU A 172 -9.60 16.41 -29.45
CA LEU A 172 -8.17 16.13 -29.49
C LEU A 172 -7.47 16.54 -28.18
N ARG A 173 -7.79 17.73 -27.62
CA ARG A 173 -7.23 18.16 -26.33
C ARG A 173 -7.64 17.25 -25.18
N ASP A 174 -8.88 16.79 -25.17
CA ASP A 174 -9.38 15.91 -24.12
C ASP A 174 -8.73 14.52 -24.22
N LEU A 175 -8.57 13.97 -25.42
CA LEU A 175 -7.82 12.73 -25.66
C LEU A 175 -6.33 12.84 -25.30
N CYS A 176 -5.69 13.98 -25.59
CA CYS A 176 -4.31 14.25 -25.15
C CYS A 176 -4.21 14.24 -23.62
N LYS A 177 -5.14 14.91 -22.92
CA LYS A 177 -5.17 14.90 -21.44
C LYS A 177 -5.36 13.49 -20.89
N GLU A 178 -6.26 12.69 -21.47
CA GLU A 178 -6.48 11.30 -21.07
C GLU A 178 -5.22 10.43 -21.28
N SER A 179 -4.55 10.59 -22.42
CA SER A 179 -3.33 9.85 -22.74
C SER A 179 -2.17 10.23 -21.81
N ILE A 180 -2.00 11.53 -21.49
CA ILE A 180 -1.02 12.00 -20.50
C ILE A 180 -1.34 11.46 -19.10
N LYS A 181 -2.62 11.48 -18.69
CA LYS A 181 -3.06 10.92 -17.39
C LYS A 181 -2.78 9.42 -17.28
N ALA A 182 -2.92 8.68 -18.38
CA ALA A 182 -2.53 7.27 -18.45
C ALA A 182 -1.00 7.05 -18.41
N GLY A 183 -0.20 8.11 -18.54
CA GLY A 183 1.24 8.07 -18.49
C GLY A 183 1.92 7.87 -19.85
N ASN A 184 1.24 8.16 -20.96
CA ASN A 184 1.88 8.26 -22.27
C ASN A 184 2.70 9.54 -22.38
N LYS A 185 3.83 9.45 -23.10
CA LYS A 185 4.54 10.61 -23.62
C LYS A 185 4.00 10.88 -25.02
N ILE A 186 3.57 12.11 -25.26
CA ILE A 186 3.09 12.56 -26.57
C ILE A 186 4.18 13.45 -27.16
N ASP A 187 4.69 13.07 -28.32
CA ASP A 187 5.68 13.83 -29.08
C ASP A 187 5.24 14.00 -30.53
N ASP A 188 5.99 14.80 -31.28
CA ASP A 188 5.69 15.11 -32.68
C ASP A 188 5.74 13.84 -33.57
N SER A 189 6.56 12.85 -33.21
CA SER A 189 6.63 11.55 -33.89
C SER A 189 5.41 10.67 -33.64
N THR A 190 4.61 10.93 -32.60
CA THR A 190 3.40 10.16 -32.27
C THR A 190 2.30 10.31 -33.32
N PHE A 191 2.35 11.37 -34.13
CA PHE A 191 1.32 11.72 -35.12
C PHE A 191 1.80 11.65 -36.58
N ARG A 192 3.01 11.15 -36.83
CA ARG A 192 3.58 10.96 -38.17
C ARG A 192 3.41 9.52 -38.62
#